data_AF-A0A0F9F1U4-F1
#
_entry.id   AF-A0A0F9F1U4-F1
#
_cell.length_a   1.000
_cell.length_b   1.000
_cell.length_c   1.000
_cell.angle_alpha   90.00
_cell.angle_beta   90.00
_cell.angle_gamma   90.00
#
_symmetry.space_group_name_H-M   'P 1'
#
loop_
_entity.id
_entity.type
_entity.pdbx_description
1 polymer ?
#
loop_
_entity_poly.entity_id
_entity_poly.type
_entity_poly.pdbx_seq_one_letter_code
_entity_poly.pdbx_strand_id
1 'polypeptide(L)'
;DFFAGHGCDPAARHNNMCLQALQWDADLICIIGADQVHPLDMLDRLIDRYRQTDGGVISALVPFRGYVPWQHMKPFQPMGWRIRNGSSTELVKEFTGMDTTPEMFVPINPADGDLQRVDVIGSGVLLFDRETIEALKKPWFHYQRDPETQQRIADMDTKMVWRLRSEVQVDVWVDTTIKVTHIHDMEIDDTFSQRFADWADGGDETICKTEEERPRAEVLSPVA
;
A
#
# COMPACT_ATOMS: atom_id res chain seq x y z
N ASP A 1 2.17 -3.58 -32.34
CA ASP A 1 1.79 -3.21 -30.97
C ASP A 1 1.81 -4.40 -30.04
N PHE A 2 2.89 -4.54 -29.29
CA PHE A 2 2.96 -5.43 -28.13
C PHE A 2 2.21 -4.70 -27.01
N PHE A 3 1.16 -5.30 -26.46
CA PHE A 3 0.21 -4.70 -25.53
C PHE A 3 0.86 -4.18 -24.23
N ALA A 4 1.52 -3.02 -24.29
CA ALA A 4 2.10 -2.35 -23.13
C ALA A 4 0.96 -1.98 -22.16
N GLY A 5 0.99 -2.54 -20.95
CA GLY A 5 -0.04 -2.27 -19.95
C GLY A 5 -1.34 -3.07 -20.10
N HIS A 6 -1.36 -4.18 -20.83
CA HIS A 6 -2.46 -5.16 -20.74
C HIS A 6 -2.01 -6.47 -20.06
N GLY A 7 -2.96 -7.20 -19.47
CA GLY A 7 -2.71 -8.49 -18.82
C GLY A 7 -2.68 -8.41 -17.28
N CYS A 8 -2.20 -9.49 -16.66
CA CYS A 8 -2.21 -9.71 -15.21
C CYS A 8 -0.97 -9.14 -14.48
N ASP A 9 -0.24 -8.20 -15.09
CA ASP A 9 0.94 -7.55 -14.51
C ASP A 9 0.63 -6.10 -14.10
N PRO A 10 0.19 -5.86 -12.85
CA PRO A 10 0.05 -4.53 -12.28
C PRO A 10 1.26 -3.60 -12.45
N ALA A 11 2.51 -4.08 -12.49
CA ALA A 11 3.69 -3.23 -12.61
C ALA A 11 3.76 -2.63 -14.00
N ALA A 12 3.60 -3.48 -15.01
CA ALA A 12 3.56 -3.04 -16.39
C ALA A 12 2.43 -2.02 -16.60
N ARG A 13 1.27 -2.22 -15.96
CA ARG A 13 0.14 -1.28 -16.03
C ARG A 13 0.46 0.08 -15.42
N HIS A 14 1.01 0.13 -14.20
CA HIS A 14 1.40 1.39 -13.57
C HIS A 14 2.51 2.11 -14.33
N ASN A 15 3.55 1.40 -14.78
CA ASN A 15 4.61 2.02 -15.60
C ASN A 15 4.04 2.59 -16.90
N ASN A 16 3.15 1.85 -17.59
CA ASN A 16 2.55 2.31 -18.83
C ASN A 16 1.64 3.54 -18.62
N MET A 17 0.89 3.58 -17.53
CA MET A 17 0.09 4.75 -17.15
C MET A 17 0.99 5.96 -16.91
N CYS A 18 2.07 5.83 -16.13
CA CYS A 18 3.01 6.94 -15.91
C CYS A 18 3.67 7.38 -17.23
N LEU A 19 4.03 6.45 -18.12
CA LEU A 19 4.58 6.79 -19.44
C LEU A 19 3.59 7.60 -20.28
N GLN A 20 2.31 7.21 -20.29
CA GLN A 20 1.27 7.95 -21.01
C GLN A 20 1.04 9.34 -20.42
N ALA A 21 1.02 9.46 -19.08
CA ALA A 21 0.89 10.76 -18.42
C ALA A 21 2.02 11.72 -18.82
N LEU A 22 3.27 11.23 -18.89
CA LEU A 22 4.40 12.02 -19.38
C LEU A 22 4.26 12.39 -20.87
N GLN A 23 3.76 11.47 -21.71
CA GLN A 23 3.51 11.74 -23.13
C GLN A 23 2.42 12.80 -23.36
N TRP A 24 1.46 12.90 -22.45
CA TRP A 24 0.41 13.91 -22.46
C TRP A 24 0.83 15.24 -21.86
N ASP A 25 2.10 15.36 -21.49
CA ASP A 25 2.65 16.56 -20.88
C ASP A 25 1.94 16.94 -19.56
N ALA A 26 1.57 15.95 -18.75
CA ALA A 26 0.98 16.19 -17.43
C ALA A 26 1.97 16.80 -16.42
N ASP A 27 1.53 17.79 -15.64
CA ASP A 27 2.29 18.36 -14.51
C ASP A 27 2.17 17.50 -13.25
N LEU A 28 0.95 17.02 -12.99
CA LEU A 28 0.60 16.16 -11.86
C LEU A 28 0.03 14.83 -12.37
N ILE A 29 0.41 13.75 -11.70
CA ILE A 29 0.00 12.39 -12.01
C ILE A 29 -0.72 11.83 -10.78
N CYS A 30 -1.97 11.40 -10.96
CA CYS A 30 -2.78 10.79 -9.92
C CYS A 30 -3.09 9.33 -10.26
N ILE A 31 -2.73 8.43 -9.36
CA ILE A 31 -3.08 7.00 -9.39
C ILE A 31 -4.31 6.80 -8.52
N ILE A 32 -5.31 6.09 -9.04
CA ILE A 32 -6.51 5.70 -8.31
C ILE A 32 -6.84 4.22 -8.57
N GLY A 33 -7.34 3.52 -7.56
CA GLY A 33 -7.78 2.14 -7.70
C GLY A 33 -9.07 2.04 -8.52
N ALA A 34 -9.10 1.15 -9.51
CA ALA A 34 -10.28 0.96 -10.37
C ALA A 34 -11.48 0.32 -9.65
N ASP A 35 -11.26 -0.28 -8.48
CA ASP A 35 -12.27 -0.90 -7.63
C ASP A 35 -12.43 -0.14 -6.31
N GLN A 36 -12.43 1.18 -6.40
CA GLN A 36 -12.61 2.09 -5.29
C GLN A 36 -13.70 3.12 -5.55
N VAL A 37 -14.33 3.59 -4.48
CA VAL A 37 -15.21 4.76 -4.49
C VAL A 37 -14.49 5.90 -3.78
N HIS A 38 -14.52 7.08 -4.41
CA HIS A 38 -13.80 8.26 -3.96
C HIS A 38 -14.77 9.40 -3.62
N PRO A 39 -14.44 10.24 -2.62
CA PRO A 39 -15.14 11.50 -2.43
C PRO A 39 -15.06 12.38 -3.67
N LEU A 40 -16.13 13.11 -3.99
CA LEU A 40 -16.18 13.98 -5.19
C LEU A 40 -15.13 15.09 -5.16
N ASP A 41 -14.73 15.53 -3.96
CA ASP A 41 -13.73 16.57 -3.71
C ASP A 41 -12.31 16.02 -3.53
N MET A 42 -12.08 14.72 -3.74
CA MET A 42 -10.79 14.08 -3.46
C MET A 42 -9.63 14.74 -4.20
N LEU A 43 -9.78 15.02 -5.50
CA LEU A 43 -8.71 15.61 -6.31
C LEU A 43 -8.33 17.02 -5.82
N ASP A 44 -9.32 17.86 -5.53
CA ASP A 44 -9.09 19.21 -5.00
C ASP A 44 -8.31 19.16 -3.70
N ARG A 45 -8.70 18.24 -2.80
CA ARG A 45 -8.03 18.03 -1.52
C ARG A 45 -6.60 17.53 -1.68
N LEU A 46 -6.35 16.57 -2.58
CA LEU A 46 -5.00 16.09 -2.86
C LEU A 46 -4.10 17.23 -3.39
N ILE A 47 -4.62 18.08 -4.28
CA ILE A 47 -3.90 19.24 -4.82
C ILE A 47 -3.61 20.27 -3.73
N ASP A 48 -4.56 20.54 -2.84
CA ASP A 48 -4.35 21.47 -1.72
C ASP A 48 -3.30 20.95 -0.74
N ARG A 49 -3.28 19.64 -0.45
CA ARG A 49 -2.21 19.03 0.35
C ARG A 49 -0.86 19.07 -0.36
N TYR A 50 -0.82 18.83 -1.67
CA TYR A 50 0.40 18.92 -2.47
C TYR A 50 1.04 20.31 -2.31
N ARG A 51 0.22 21.36 -2.46
CA ARG A 51 0.63 22.76 -2.23
C ARG A 51 1.04 23.02 -0.78
N GLN A 52 0.29 22.51 0.18
CA GLN A 52 0.59 22.67 1.62
C GLN A 52 1.95 22.05 2.00
N THR A 53 2.36 20.98 1.31
CA THR A 53 3.61 20.26 1.54
C THR A 53 4.77 20.70 0.64
N ASP A 54 4.58 21.75 -0.16
CA ASP A 54 5.58 22.27 -1.11
C ASP A 54 6.11 21.20 -2.07
N GLY A 55 5.21 20.42 -2.67
CA GLY A 55 5.58 19.42 -3.67
C GLY A 55 5.73 17.98 -3.16
N GLY A 56 5.23 17.68 -1.95
CA GLY A 56 5.24 16.32 -1.42
C GLY A 56 4.33 15.35 -2.19
N VAL A 57 4.61 14.06 -2.09
CA VAL A 57 3.74 13.00 -2.65
C VAL A 57 2.54 12.83 -1.72
N ILE A 58 1.31 12.91 -2.24
CA ILE A 58 0.09 12.86 -1.42
C ILE A 58 -0.69 11.57 -1.67
N SER A 59 -1.14 10.92 -0.60
CA SER A 59 -1.96 9.71 -0.63
C SER A 59 -3.18 9.83 0.29
N ALA A 60 -4.06 8.84 0.22
CA ALA A 60 -5.19 8.65 1.12
C ALA A 60 -5.09 7.28 1.80
N LEU A 61 -5.69 7.14 2.99
CA LEU A 61 -5.78 5.84 3.63
C LEU A 61 -6.84 4.97 2.95
N VAL A 62 -6.37 3.94 2.25
CA VAL A 62 -7.23 2.94 1.62
C VAL A 62 -7.27 1.68 2.51
N PRO A 63 -8.45 1.09 2.77
CA PRO A 63 -8.58 -0.20 3.45
C PRO A 63 -7.70 -1.29 2.79
N PHE A 64 -6.80 -1.90 3.56
CA PHE A 64 -5.86 -2.90 3.03
C PHE A 64 -6.51 -4.28 2.87
N ARG A 65 -6.59 -4.79 1.63
CA ARG A 65 -7.13 -6.13 1.31
C ARG A 65 -6.08 -7.24 1.48
N GLY A 66 -5.43 -7.25 2.62
CA GLY A 66 -4.41 -8.25 2.96
C GLY A 66 -4.24 -8.39 4.46
N TYR A 67 -3.22 -9.15 4.83
CA TYR A 67 -2.91 -9.44 6.22
C TYR A 67 -1.39 -9.35 6.45
N VAL A 68 -0.97 -8.61 7.47
CA VAL A 68 0.43 -8.53 7.91
C VAL A 68 0.52 -9.17 9.30
N PRO A 69 0.96 -10.44 9.42
CA PRO A 69 0.82 -11.23 10.65
C PRO A 69 1.38 -10.59 11.91
N TRP A 70 2.56 -9.97 11.81
CA TRP A 70 3.26 -9.39 12.95
C TRP A 70 2.71 -8.03 13.40
N GLN A 71 1.76 -7.43 12.65
CA GLN A 71 1.16 -6.14 13.00
C GLN A 71 -0.12 -6.25 13.81
N HIS A 72 -0.59 -7.47 14.10
CA HIS A 72 -1.88 -7.71 14.77
C HIS A 72 -3.03 -6.91 14.15
N MET A 73 -2.99 -6.72 12.82
CA MET A 73 -3.95 -5.86 12.13
C MET A 73 -5.27 -6.58 11.90
N LYS A 74 -6.36 -5.82 11.91
CA LYS A 74 -7.67 -6.33 11.50
C LYS A 74 -7.73 -6.42 9.97
N PRO A 75 -8.46 -7.39 9.40
CA PRO A 75 -8.76 -7.39 7.97
C PRO A 75 -9.35 -6.05 7.52
N PHE A 76 -8.93 -5.55 6.35
CA PHE A 76 -9.40 -4.28 5.77
C PHE A 76 -9.11 -3.04 6.62
N GLN A 77 -8.18 -3.11 7.56
CA GLN A 77 -7.74 -1.93 8.29
C GLN A 77 -7.06 -0.95 7.31
N PRO A 78 -7.39 0.35 7.33
CA PRO A 78 -6.67 1.35 6.55
C PRO A 78 -5.25 1.52 7.10
N MET A 79 -4.24 1.45 6.24
CA MET A 79 -2.84 1.39 6.69
C MET A 79 -1.91 2.30 5.89
N GLY A 80 -0.94 2.85 6.62
CA GLY A 80 0.29 3.46 6.15
C GLY A 80 1.33 3.33 7.26
N TRP A 81 2.60 3.31 6.92
CA TRP A 81 3.66 2.97 7.88
C TRP A 81 4.75 4.03 7.93
N ARG A 82 5.31 4.22 9.12
CA ARG A 82 6.55 4.97 9.37
C ARG A 82 7.66 4.03 9.82
N ILE A 83 8.91 4.42 9.63
CA ILE A 83 10.08 3.70 10.15
C ILE A 83 10.27 4.04 11.65
N ARG A 84 10.38 3.01 12.50
CA ARG A 84 10.65 3.12 13.93
C ARG A 84 12.06 3.70 14.13
N ASN A 85 12.18 4.80 14.88
CA ASN A 85 13.40 5.58 15.15
C ASN A 85 13.76 6.70 14.15
N GLY A 86 12.83 7.08 13.28
CA GLY A 86 13.05 8.20 12.37
C GLY A 86 13.84 7.79 11.14
N SER A 87 13.61 8.53 10.06
CA SER A 87 14.09 8.24 8.71
C SER A 87 15.59 8.53 8.56
N SER A 88 16.47 7.73 9.15
CA SER A 88 17.86 7.74 8.68
C SER A 88 17.88 7.14 7.28
N THR A 89 18.61 7.77 6.35
CA THR A 89 18.72 7.31 4.96
C THR A 89 19.26 5.88 4.86
N GLU A 90 19.97 5.41 5.89
CA GLU A 90 20.50 4.06 6.02
C GLU A 90 19.39 3.04 6.32
N LEU A 91 18.54 3.29 7.32
CA LEU A 91 17.40 2.40 7.63
C LEU A 91 16.36 2.38 6.51
N VAL A 92 16.17 3.52 5.84
CA VAL A 92 15.37 3.54 4.62
C VAL A 92 15.97 2.52 3.65
N LYS A 93 17.25 2.55 3.28
CA LYS A 93 17.87 1.67 2.27
C LYS A 93 17.75 0.14 2.50
N GLU A 94 17.40 -0.32 3.70
CA GLU A 94 17.34 -1.75 4.05
C GLU A 94 15.99 -2.44 3.78
N PHE A 95 14.95 -1.74 3.32
CA PHE A 95 13.64 -2.36 3.06
C PHE A 95 13.72 -3.44 1.98
N THR A 96 13.45 -4.70 2.33
CA THR A 96 13.44 -5.86 1.42
C THR A 96 12.05 -6.39 1.09
N GLY A 97 10.97 -5.76 1.57
CA GLY A 97 9.58 -6.18 1.33
C GLY A 97 8.73 -6.08 2.60
N MET A 98 7.44 -6.40 2.51
CA MET A 98 6.50 -6.35 3.67
C MET A 98 6.81 -7.40 4.75
N ASP A 99 7.66 -8.38 4.45
CA ASP A 99 8.18 -9.38 5.39
C ASP A 99 9.23 -8.81 6.36
N THR A 100 9.51 -7.50 6.29
CA THR A 100 10.38 -6.82 7.25
C THR A 100 9.88 -6.94 8.68
N THR A 101 10.81 -7.00 9.61
CA THR A 101 10.54 -7.37 10.99
C THR A 101 9.75 -6.28 11.75
N PRO A 102 8.91 -6.65 12.74
CA PRO A 102 8.07 -5.75 13.54
C PRO A 102 8.79 -4.58 14.23
N GLU A 103 10.11 -4.62 14.28
CA GLU A 103 10.96 -3.59 14.86
C GLU A 103 11.20 -2.41 13.91
N MET A 104 10.97 -2.58 12.60
CA MET A 104 11.31 -1.56 11.60
C MET A 104 10.17 -0.59 11.30
N PHE A 105 8.91 -1.04 11.28
CA PHE A 105 7.78 -0.19 10.89
C PHE A 105 6.73 -0.07 11.99
N VAL A 106 6.11 1.12 12.06
CA VAL A 106 5.00 1.45 12.93
C VAL A 106 3.85 1.96 12.08
N PRO A 107 2.64 1.38 12.19
CA PRO A 107 1.49 1.90 11.49
C PRO A 107 1.14 3.31 11.99
N ILE A 108 0.70 4.18 11.10
CA ILE A 108 0.16 5.48 11.51
C ILE A 108 -1.21 5.31 12.15
N ASN A 109 -1.53 6.19 13.11
CA ASN A 109 -2.85 6.27 13.68
C ASN A 109 -3.58 7.48 13.08
N PRO A 110 -4.72 7.30 12.39
CA PRO A 110 -5.50 8.41 11.83
C PRO A 110 -5.86 9.49 12.87
N ALA A 111 -5.99 9.12 14.15
CA ALA A 111 -6.27 10.06 15.23
C ALA A 111 -5.12 11.03 15.55
N ASP A 112 -3.90 10.78 15.06
CA ASP A 112 -2.73 11.62 15.31
C ASP A 112 -2.71 12.90 14.44
N GLY A 113 -3.64 13.03 13.49
CA GLY A 113 -3.82 14.24 12.69
C GLY A 113 -4.29 14.00 11.25
N ASP A 114 -4.74 15.08 10.62
CA ASP A 114 -5.33 15.05 9.28
C ASP A 114 -4.32 14.80 8.16
N LEU A 115 -3.09 15.30 8.32
CA LEU A 115 -2.01 15.16 7.34
C LEU A 115 -0.79 14.58 8.03
N GLN A 116 -0.37 13.40 7.58
CA GLN A 116 0.63 12.61 8.27
C GLN A 116 1.71 12.09 7.31
N ARG A 117 2.98 12.27 7.66
CA ARG A 117 4.08 11.69 6.89
C ARG A 117 4.11 10.16 7.06
N VAL A 118 4.35 9.45 5.97
CA VAL A 118 4.57 8.00 5.91
C VAL A 118 5.85 7.70 5.12
N ASP A 119 6.42 6.53 5.38
CA ASP A 119 7.56 5.99 4.63
C ASP A 119 7.11 4.90 3.65
N VAL A 120 5.97 4.24 3.92
CA VAL A 120 5.41 3.17 3.10
C VAL A 120 3.89 3.27 3.07
N ILE A 121 3.30 3.22 1.87
CA ILE A 121 1.85 3.08 1.64
C ILE A 121 1.61 2.43 0.27
N GLY A 122 0.43 1.82 0.07
CA GLY A 122 0.03 1.28 -1.23
C GLY A 122 -0.36 2.36 -2.24
N SER A 123 -0.54 1.98 -3.52
CA SER A 123 -0.80 2.91 -4.63
C SER A 123 -2.28 3.22 -4.86
N GLY A 124 -3.16 2.81 -3.93
CA GLY A 124 -4.62 2.94 -4.09
C GLY A 124 -5.07 4.37 -4.39
N VAL A 125 -4.44 5.35 -3.74
CA VAL A 125 -4.50 6.77 -4.14
C VAL A 125 -3.09 7.35 -4.00
N LEU A 126 -2.54 7.92 -5.07
CA LEU A 126 -1.21 8.54 -5.03
C LEU A 126 -1.11 9.70 -6.03
N LEU A 127 -0.82 10.91 -5.55
CA LEU A 127 -0.59 12.12 -6.35
C LEU A 127 0.87 12.56 -6.21
N PHE A 128 1.53 12.80 -7.34
CA PHE A 128 2.90 13.33 -7.41
C PHE A 128 3.09 14.13 -8.69
N ASP A 129 4.12 14.97 -8.73
CA ASP A 129 4.47 15.71 -9.94
C ASP A 129 5.34 14.91 -10.90
N ARG A 130 5.45 15.43 -12.13
CA ARG A 130 6.33 14.88 -13.16
C ARG A 130 7.77 14.72 -12.67
N GLU A 131 8.34 15.76 -12.04
CA GLU A 131 9.75 15.78 -11.68
C GLU A 131 10.09 14.63 -10.72
N THR A 132 9.18 14.35 -9.79
CA THR A 132 9.26 13.25 -8.83
C THR A 132 9.40 11.90 -9.53
N ILE A 133 8.59 11.61 -10.55
CA ILE A 133 8.65 10.32 -11.25
C ILE A 133 9.84 10.24 -12.23
N GLU A 134 10.23 11.35 -12.84
CA GLU A 134 11.40 11.41 -13.73
C GLU A 134 12.72 11.25 -12.96
N ALA A 135 12.79 11.72 -11.72
CA ALA A 135 13.93 11.52 -10.83
C ALA A 135 14.10 10.06 -10.37
N LEU A 136 13.02 9.27 -10.37
CA LEU A 136 13.05 7.87 -9.97
C LEU A 136 13.60 6.97 -11.09
N LYS A 137 14.52 6.06 -10.76
CA LYS A 137 15.09 5.15 -11.77
C LYS A 137 14.03 4.19 -12.31
N LYS A 138 14.00 3.99 -13.62
CA LYS A 138 13.13 2.99 -14.27
C LYS A 138 13.65 1.54 -14.05
N PRO A 139 12.76 0.52 -14.01
CA PRO A 139 11.31 0.65 -13.99
C PRO A 139 10.83 1.24 -12.67
N TRP A 140 9.82 2.11 -12.71
CA TRP A 140 9.32 2.79 -11.50
C TRP A 140 8.63 1.80 -10.56
N PHE A 141 7.76 0.97 -11.15
CA PHE A 141 7.07 -0.12 -10.50
C PHE A 141 7.68 -1.45 -10.93
N HIS A 142 8.04 -2.34 -10.01
CA HIS A 142 8.49 -3.69 -10.34
C HIS A 142 8.15 -4.66 -9.21
N TYR A 143 7.94 -5.91 -9.56
CA TYR A 143 7.79 -6.99 -8.60
C TYR A 143 9.14 -7.47 -8.10
N GLN A 144 9.16 -7.89 -6.85
CA GLN A 144 10.15 -8.81 -6.37
C GLN A 144 9.65 -10.25 -6.50
N ARG A 145 10.59 -11.18 -6.64
CA ARG A 145 10.31 -12.60 -6.53
C ARG A 145 11.16 -13.15 -5.42
N ASP A 146 10.54 -14.00 -4.61
CA ASP A 146 11.27 -14.83 -3.67
C ASP A 146 12.27 -15.70 -4.47
N PRO A 147 13.58 -15.64 -4.15
CA PRO A 147 14.59 -16.38 -4.90
C PRO A 147 14.46 -17.90 -4.73
N GLU A 148 13.93 -18.38 -3.61
CA GLU A 148 13.77 -19.80 -3.28
C GLU A 148 12.47 -20.36 -3.88
N THR A 149 11.35 -19.69 -3.65
CA THR A 149 10.02 -20.19 -4.06
C THR A 149 9.58 -19.69 -5.44
N GLN A 150 10.25 -18.67 -5.99
CA GLN A 150 9.87 -17.96 -7.21
C GLN A 150 8.49 -17.28 -7.15
N GLN A 151 7.87 -17.23 -5.95
CA GLN A 151 6.61 -16.57 -5.73
C GLN A 151 6.77 -15.05 -5.92
N ARG A 152 5.78 -14.41 -6.53
CA ARG A 152 5.75 -12.95 -6.65
C ARG A 152 5.38 -12.34 -5.30
N ILE A 153 6.18 -11.38 -4.86
CA ILE A 153 5.90 -10.61 -3.65
C ILE A 153 4.95 -9.47 -4.03
N ALA A 154 3.89 -9.29 -3.25
CA ALA A 154 2.87 -8.27 -3.48
C ALA A 154 3.27 -6.94 -2.82
N ASP A 155 4.43 -6.39 -3.20
CA ASP A 155 5.06 -5.24 -2.53
C ASP A 155 5.39 -4.07 -3.47
N MET A 156 5.13 -4.20 -4.76
CA MET A 156 5.54 -3.23 -5.78
C MET A 156 5.18 -1.78 -5.45
N ASP A 157 3.95 -1.55 -4.98
CA ASP A 157 3.44 -0.22 -4.69
C ASP A 157 4.18 0.37 -3.48
N THR A 158 4.24 -0.41 -2.40
CA THR A 158 4.96 -0.06 -1.17
C THR A 158 6.45 0.16 -1.45
N LYS A 159 7.03 -0.63 -2.37
CA LYS A 159 8.42 -0.50 -2.79
C LYS A 159 8.62 0.77 -3.60
N MET A 160 7.73 1.11 -4.53
CA MET A 160 7.80 2.36 -5.29
C MET A 160 7.77 3.57 -4.36
N VAL A 161 6.82 3.64 -3.41
CA VAL A 161 6.73 4.71 -2.42
C VAL A 161 8.01 4.80 -1.58
N TRP A 162 8.51 3.67 -1.10
CA TRP A 162 9.77 3.62 -0.38
C TRP A 162 10.95 4.17 -1.20
N ARG A 163 10.98 3.89 -2.51
CA ARG A 163 12.03 4.40 -3.42
C ARG A 163 11.92 5.90 -3.65
N LEU A 164 10.72 6.49 -3.62
CA LEU A 164 10.57 7.95 -3.67
C LEU A 164 11.36 8.60 -2.52
N ARG A 165 11.32 7.99 -1.33
CA ARG A 165 12.14 8.47 -0.21
C ARG A 165 13.63 8.14 -0.37
N SER A 166 13.97 6.92 -0.78
CA SER A 166 15.35 6.42 -0.77
C SER A 166 16.22 6.90 -1.95
N GLU A 167 15.61 7.14 -3.10
CA GLU A 167 16.26 7.56 -4.34
C GLU A 167 16.04 9.04 -4.66
N VAL A 168 14.81 9.54 -4.44
CA VAL A 168 14.41 10.93 -4.81
C VAL A 168 14.41 11.87 -3.61
N GLN A 169 14.35 11.33 -2.39
CA GLN A 169 14.34 12.09 -1.13
C GLN A 169 13.12 12.99 -0.93
N VAL A 170 12.01 12.71 -1.63
CA VAL A 170 10.73 13.39 -1.41
C VAL A 170 10.00 12.80 -0.21
N ASP A 171 9.26 13.63 0.52
CA ASP A 171 8.38 13.19 1.60
C ASP A 171 7.04 12.69 1.03
N VAL A 172 6.53 11.59 1.60
CA VAL A 172 5.21 11.06 1.29
C VAL A 172 4.26 11.36 2.44
N TRP A 173 3.11 11.91 2.12
CA TRP A 173 2.09 12.36 3.06
C TRP A 173 0.77 11.66 2.80
N VAL A 174 0.00 11.47 3.85
CA VAL A 174 -1.33 10.88 3.81
C VAL A 174 -2.32 11.85 4.39
N ASP A 175 -3.36 12.19 3.61
CA ASP A 175 -4.55 12.86 4.14
C ASP A 175 -5.49 11.80 4.73
N THR A 176 -5.54 11.71 6.06
CA THR A 176 -6.32 10.72 6.80
C THR A 176 -7.82 11.00 6.79
N THR A 177 -8.20 12.19 6.33
CA THR A 177 -9.58 12.66 6.24
C THR A 177 -10.19 12.44 4.84
N ILE A 178 -9.42 11.96 3.85
CA ILE A 178 -9.95 11.43 2.58
C ILE A 178 -10.36 9.97 2.82
N LYS A 179 -11.66 9.68 2.67
CA LYS A 179 -12.22 8.35 2.91
C LYS A 179 -12.48 7.63 1.59
N VAL A 180 -11.63 6.66 1.28
CA VAL A 180 -11.75 5.82 0.09
C VAL A 180 -12.32 4.47 0.50
N THR A 181 -13.30 3.97 -0.25
CA THR A 181 -13.87 2.63 -0.02
C THR A 181 -13.46 1.68 -1.13
N HIS A 182 -13.41 0.38 -0.85
CA HIS A 182 -13.24 -0.66 -1.87
C HIS A 182 -14.59 -1.21 -2.34
N ILE A 183 -14.72 -1.42 -3.64
CA ILE A 183 -15.89 -2.03 -4.27
C ILE A 183 -15.77 -3.56 -4.18
N HIS A 184 -16.70 -4.19 -3.48
CA HIS A 184 -17.05 -5.61 -3.59
C HIS A 184 -18.55 -5.70 -3.94
N ASP A 185 -19.22 -6.81 -3.60
CA ASP A 185 -20.69 -6.87 -3.47
C ASP A 185 -21.27 -5.81 -2.52
N MET A 186 -20.41 -5.22 -1.68
CA MET A 186 -20.69 -4.08 -0.81
C MET A 186 -19.46 -3.16 -0.75
N GLU A 187 -19.65 -1.91 -0.33
CA GLU A 187 -18.54 -1.00 -0.05
C GLU A 187 -17.81 -1.40 1.23
N ILE A 188 -16.48 -1.50 1.15
CA ILE A 188 -15.58 -1.74 2.27
C ILE A 188 -14.95 -0.40 2.64
N ASP A 189 -15.45 0.22 3.70
CA ASP A 189 -14.97 1.50 4.23
C ASP A 189 -13.97 1.32 5.39
N ASP A 190 -13.56 2.42 6.02
CA ASP A 190 -12.65 2.42 7.16
C ASP A 190 -13.23 1.82 8.45
N THR A 191 -14.57 1.67 8.52
CA THR A 191 -15.27 1.03 9.63
C THR A 191 -15.40 -0.48 9.44
N PHE A 192 -15.22 -1.01 8.23
CA PHE A 192 -15.41 -2.44 7.94
C PHE A 192 -14.54 -3.33 8.83
N SER A 193 -13.32 -2.89 9.14
CA SER A 193 -12.41 -3.56 10.07
C SER A 193 -13.00 -3.79 11.47
N GLN A 194 -13.97 -2.99 11.91
CA GLN A 194 -14.64 -3.13 13.21
C GLN A 194 -15.49 -4.41 13.30
N ARG A 195 -15.87 -5.00 12.16
CA ARG A 195 -16.55 -6.31 12.12
C ARG A 195 -15.67 -7.45 12.64
N PHE A 196 -14.37 -7.20 12.73
CA PHE A 196 -13.34 -8.10 13.25
C PHE A 196 -12.85 -7.60 14.61
N ALA A 197 -13.75 -7.05 15.45
CA ALA A 197 -13.38 -6.57 16.78
C ALA A 197 -12.94 -7.71 17.73
N ASP A 198 -13.44 -8.91 17.49
CA ASP A 198 -13.09 -10.17 18.15
C ASP A 198 -11.90 -10.89 17.51
N TRP A 199 -11.28 -10.29 16.48
CA TRP A 199 -10.06 -10.81 15.90
C TRP A 199 -8.96 -10.81 16.96
N ALA A 200 -8.62 -12.01 17.43
CA ALA A 200 -7.57 -12.19 18.42
C ALA A 200 -6.27 -11.54 17.89
N ASP A 201 -5.54 -10.85 18.77
CA ASP A 201 -4.27 -10.21 18.44
C ASP A 201 -3.33 -11.22 17.76
N GLY A 202 -3.22 -11.17 16.43
CA GLY A 202 -2.37 -12.08 15.64
C GLY A 202 -3.08 -12.97 14.63
N GLY A 203 -4.41 -12.85 14.51
CA GLY A 203 -5.20 -13.63 13.56
C GLY A 203 -5.19 -15.12 13.86
N ASP A 204 -6.10 -15.86 13.23
CA ASP A 204 -6.01 -17.31 13.25
C ASP A 204 -4.80 -17.72 12.41
N GLU A 205 -3.73 -18.19 13.07
CA GLU A 205 -2.49 -18.66 12.43
C GLU A 205 -2.74 -19.73 11.36
N THR A 206 -3.92 -20.35 11.30
CA THR A 206 -4.28 -21.36 10.31
C THR A 206 -4.78 -20.80 8.99
N ILE A 207 -5.12 -19.50 8.91
CA ILE A 207 -5.74 -18.90 7.71
C ILE A 207 -4.76 -18.80 6.52
N CYS A 208 -3.44 -18.75 6.78
CA CYS A 208 -2.40 -18.76 5.74
C CYS A 208 -1.57 -20.05 5.68
N LYS A 209 -1.89 -21.05 6.51
CA LYS A 209 -1.21 -22.36 6.48
C LYS A 209 -1.69 -23.15 5.26
N THR A 210 -0.75 -23.71 4.50
CA THR A 210 -1.02 -24.69 3.45
C THR A 210 -1.84 -25.86 4.02
N GLU A 211 -2.54 -26.65 3.20
CA GLU A 211 -3.31 -27.81 3.72
C GLU A 211 -2.46 -28.76 4.58
N GLU A 212 -1.15 -28.82 4.34
CA GLU A 212 -0.20 -29.64 5.09
C GLU A 212 0.09 -29.08 6.49
N GLU A 213 -0.03 -27.77 6.67
CA GLU A 213 0.27 -27.05 7.91
C GLU A 213 -0.97 -26.83 8.80
N ARG A 214 -2.17 -27.13 8.30
CA ARG A 214 -3.39 -27.08 9.10
C ARG A 214 -3.41 -28.28 10.06
N PRO A 215 -3.66 -28.08 11.37
CA PRO A 215 -3.86 -29.21 12.27
C PRO A 215 -5.01 -30.06 11.74
N ARG A 216 -4.74 -31.33 11.44
CA ARG A 216 -5.78 -32.27 11.00
C ARG A 216 -6.83 -32.31 12.10
N ALA A 217 -8.07 -31.94 11.76
CA ALA A 217 -9.19 -32.05 12.66
C ALA A 217 -9.17 -33.44 13.31
N GLU A 218 -9.14 -33.49 14.64
CA GLU A 218 -9.21 -34.76 15.35
C GLU A 218 -10.47 -35.47 14.88
N VAL A 219 -10.28 -36.63 14.27
CA VAL A 219 -11.38 -37.49 13.86
C VAL A 219 -12.10 -37.87 15.14
N LEU A 220 -13.23 -37.20 15.40
CA LEU A 220 -14.12 -37.56 16.49
C LEU A 220 -14.44 -39.04 16.33
N SER A 221 -13.91 -39.83 17.26
CA SER A 221 -14.14 -41.28 17.27
C SER A 221 -15.64 -41.51 17.35
N PRO A 222 -16.20 -42.46 16.57
CA PRO A 222 -17.62 -42.74 16.61
C PRO A 222 -17.97 -43.13 18.04
N VAL A 223 -18.94 -42.43 18.62
CA VAL A 223 -19.53 -42.80 19.91
C VAL A 223 -20.10 -44.21 19.75
N ALA A 224 -19.57 -45.14 20.54
CA ALA A 224 -19.98 -46.54 20.59
C ALA A 224 -21.41 -46.72 21.12
#